data_AF-A0A3C2C4G2-F1
#
_entry.id   AF-A0A3C2C4G2-F1
#
_cell.length_a   1.000
_cell.length_b   1.000
_cell.length_c   1.000
_cell.angle_alpha   90.00
_cell.angle_beta   90.00
_cell.angle_gamma   90.00
#
_symmetry.space_group_name_H-M   'P 1'
#
loop_
_entity.id
_entity.type
_entity.pdbx_description
1 polymer ?
#
loop_
_entity_poly.entity_id
_entity_poly.type
_entity_poly.pdbx_seq_one_letter_code
_entity_poly.pdbx_strand_id
1 'polypeptide(L)'
;MAIISPLTFFRFAADHSGLLERLYEKRSRITETELREEVLACRKETDPAPQRVINQLEELGIIEPSPEATAAYEMRRPVAQLLAYLLHEYRLTSVEVIQAYLSDLQKLGVGLEKAVADKDGAG
;
A
#
# COMPACT_ATOMS: atom_id res chain seq x y z
N MET A 1 27.93 -4.61 -0.94
CA MET A 1 26.72 -3.83 -1.22
C MET A 1 26.89 -3.19 -2.57
N ALA A 2 26.05 -3.52 -3.55
CA ALA A 2 26.05 -2.81 -4.82
C ALA A 2 25.56 -1.38 -4.59
N ILE A 3 26.22 -0.39 -5.20
CA ILE A 3 25.75 0.99 -5.18
C ILE A 3 24.55 1.06 -6.12
N ILE A 4 23.34 1.10 -5.55
CA ILE A 4 22.11 1.25 -6.32
C ILE A 4 22.02 2.72 -6.74
N SER A 5 21.95 2.96 -8.06
CA SER A 5 21.70 4.29 -8.59
C SER A 5 20.30 4.76 -8.18
N PRO A 6 20.16 5.91 -7.49
CA PRO A 6 18.85 6.46 -7.13
C PRO A 6 17.95 6.63 -8.35
N LEU A 7 18.52 7.06 -9.48
CA LEU A 7 17.77 7.24 -10.73
C LEU A 7 17.17 5.91 -11.22
N THR A 8 17.93 4.81 -11.14
CA THR A 8 17.45 3.50 -11.56
C THR A 8 16.35 2.99 -10.63
N PHE A 9 16.53 3.17 -9.31
CA PHE A 9 15.54 2.81 -8.31
C PHE A 9 14.22 3.57 -8.55
N PHE A 10 14.26 4.89 -8.64
CA PHE A 10 13.05 5.69 -8.77
C PHE A 10 12.35 5.51 -10.13
N ARG A 11 13.10 5.28 -11.22
CA ARG A 11 12.49 4.92 -12.51
C ARG A 11 11.74 3.60 -12.43
N PHE A 12 12.36 2.58 -11.86
CA PHE A 12 11.69 1.29 -11.66
C PHE A 12 10.45 1.44 -10.78
N ALA A 13 10.55 2.19 -9.67
CA ALA A 13 9.43 2.44 -8.78
C ALA A 13 8.27 3.19 -9.46
N ALA A 14 8.58 4.13 -10.36
CA ALA A 14 7.57 4.84 -11.14
C ALA A 14 6.88 3.92 -12.17
N ASP A 15 7.66 3.08 -12.86
CA ASP A 15 7.14 2.16 -13.88
C ASP A 15 6.27 1.03 -13.28
N HIS A 16 6.59 0.62 -12.05
CA HIS A 16 5.95 -0.47 -11.30
C HIS A 16 5.22 -0.02 -10.02
N SER A 17 4.69 1.21 -9.99
CA SER A 17 4.08 1.80 -8.78
C SER A 17 2.96 0.94 -8.17
N GLY A 18 2.03 0.43 -9.00
CA GLY A 18 0.93 -0.41 -8.53
C GLY A 18 1.37 -1.74 -7.91
N LEU A 19 2.51 -2.29 -8.36
CA LEU A 19 3.11 -3.47 -7.75
C LEU A 19 3.68 -3.12 -6.37
N LEU A 20 4.41 -2.00 -6.25
CA LEU A 20 4.98 -1.57 -4.98
C LEU A 20 3.91 -1.27 -3.93
N GLU A 21 2.78 -0.68 -4.32
CA GLU A 21 1.64 -0.45 -3.45
C GLU A 21 1.06 -1.76 -2.90
N ARG A 22 0.81 -2.74 -3.77
CA ARG A 22 0.28 -4.06 -3.35
C ARG A 22 1.23 -4.80 -2.42
N LEU A 23 2.53 -4.77 -2.72
CA LEU A 23 3.55 -5.37 -1.86
C LEU A 23 3.60 -4.67 -0.50
N TYR A 24 3.45 -3.34 -0.46
CA TYR A 24 3.39 -2.58 0.78
C TYR A 24 2.12 -2.89 1.59
N GLU A 25 0.96 -3.03 0.94
CA GLU A 25 -0.32 -3.32 1.60
C GLU A 25 -0.35 -4.71 2.26
N LYS A 26 0.31 -5.71 1.66
CA LYS A 26 0.37 -7.06 2.22
C LYS A 26 1.11 -7.13 3.57
N ARG A 27 1.91 -6.11 3.94
CA ARG A 27 2.60 -5.88 5.24
C ARG A 27 3.35 -7.07 5.87
N SER A 28 3.38 -8.21 5.21
CA SER A 28 3.80 -9.52 5.71
C SER A 28 4.64 -10.23 4.64
N ARG A 29 5.29 -11.32 5.04
CA ARG A 29 6.12 -12.14 4.14
C ARG A 29 5.28 -12.62 2.96
N ILE A 30 5.84 -12.52 1.76
CA ILE A 30 5.21 -12.97 0.52
C ILE A 30 5.98 -14.18 -0.01
N THR A 31 5.28 -15.27 -0.31
CA THR A 31 5.91 -16.44 -0.93
C THR A 31 6.31 -16.12 -2.38
N GLU A 32 7.23 -16.90 -2.95
CA GLU A 32 7.62 -16.74 -4.35
C GLU A 32 6.42 -16.87 -5.32
N THR A 33 5.48 -17.77 -5.02
CA THR A 33 4.25 -17.95 -5.80
C THR A 33 3.37 -16.71 -5.74
N GLU A 34 3.09 -16.19 -4.55
CA GLU A 34 2.28 -14.98 -4.38
C GLU A 34 2.95 -13.76 -5.00
N LEU A 35 4.28 -13.63 -4.88
CA LEU A 35 5.04 -12.54 -5.50
C LEU A 35 4.90 -12.58 -7.02
N ARG A 36 4.98 -13.76 -7.62
CA ARG A 36 4.77 -13.95 -9.05
C ARG A 36 3.34 -13.59 -9.48
N GLU A 37 2.35 -13.94 -8.67
CA GLU A 37 0.95 -13.56 -8.93
C GLU A 37 0.76 -12.04 -8.88
N GLU A 38 1.35 -11.34 -7.91
CA GLU A 38 1.26 -9.86 -7.85
C GLU A 38 1.93 -9.20 -9.05
N VAL A 39 3.10 -9.71 -9.47
CA VAL A 39 3.78 -9.23 -10.68
C VAL A 39 2.90 -9.44 -11.91
N LEU A 40 2.26 -10.60 -12.03
CA LEU A 40 1.33 -10.89 -13.14
C LEU A 40 0.09 -9.99 -13.11
N ALA A 41 -0.46 -9.71 -11.93
CA ALA A 41 -1.64 -8.87 -11.75
C ALA A 41 -1.38 -7.40 -12.14
N CYS A 42 -0.14 -6.93 -12.01
CA CYS A 42 0.25 -5.55 -12.34
C CYS A 42 0.91 -5.41 -13.71
N ARG A 43 1.03 -6.51 -14.46
CA ARG A 43 1.81 -6.58 -15.70
C ARG A 43 1.09 -5.84 -16.84
N LYS A 44 1.84 -5.04 -17.58
CA LYS A 44 1.45 -4.47 -18.89
C LYS A 44 1.94 -5.39 -20.02
N GLU A 45 1.31 -5.34 -21.19
CA GLU A 45 1.72 -6.20 -22.34
C GLU A 45 3.19 -6.03 -22.73
N THR A 46 3.75 -4.85 -22.52
CA THR A 46 5.15 -4.50 -22.81
C THR A 46 6.14 -4.93 -21.73
N ASP A 47 5.67 -5.41 -20.59
CA ASP A 47 6.53 -5.66 -19.45
C ASP A 47 7.39 -6.92 -19.65
N PRO A 48 8.60 -6.92 -19.08
CA PRO A 48 9.47 -8.10 -19.09
C PRO A 48 8.81 -9.32 -18.43
N ALA A 49 9.43 -10.48 -18.61
CA ALA A 49 9.00 -11.71 -17.96
C ALA A 49 8.91 -11.52 -16.42
N PRO A 50 7.91 -12.10 -15.73
CA PRO A 50 7.71 -11.89 -14.30
C PRO A 50 8.96 -12.13 -13.45
N GLN A 51 9.73 -13.17 -13.77
CA GLN A 51 10.98 -13.49 -13.07
C GLN A 51 12.00 -12.35 -13.15
N ARG A 52 12.05 -11.63 -14.27
CA ARG A 52 12.98 -10.51 -14.44
C ARG A 52 12.59 -9.35 -13.53
N VAL A 53 11.29 -9.08 -13.36
CA VAL A 53 10.80 -8.05 -12.43
C VAL A 53 11.16 -8.43 -10.99
N ILE A 54 11.01 -9.70 -10.61
CA ILE A 54 11.39 -10.20 -9.28
C ILE A 54 12.88 -10.00 -9.03
N ASN A 55 13.73 -10.42 -9.98
CA ASN A 55 15.17 -10.22 -9.86
C ASN A 55 15.53 -8.72 -9.73
N GLN A 56 14.85 -7.84 -10.48
CA GLN A 56 15.06 -6.40 -10.38
C GLN A 56 14.62 -5.83 -9.01
N LEU A 57 13.55 -6.35 -8.41
CA LEU A 57 13.14 -5.96 -7.05
C LEU A 57 14.24 -6.30 -6.02
N GLU A 58 14.87 -7.46 -6.15
CA GLU A 58 15.99 -7.86 -5.29
C GLU A 58 17.26 -7.05 -5.54
N GLU A 59 17.65 -6.89 -6.81
CA GLU A 59 18.85 -6.14 -7.23
C GLU A 59 18.78 -4.67 -6.78
N LEU A 60 17.58 -4.07 -6.83
CA LEU A 60 17.32 -2.71 -6.36
C LEU A 60 17.13 -2.60 -4.85
N GLY A 61 17.23 -3.70 -4.11
CA GLY A 61 17.06 -3.72 -2.65
C GLY A 61 15.66 -3.31 -2.21
N ILE A 62 14.64 -3.52 -3.04
CA ILE A 62 13.24 -3.27 -2.70
C ILE A 62 12.72 -4.39 -1.81
N ILE A 63 13.05 -5.63 -2.16
CA ILE A 63 12.77 -6.81 -1.37
C ILE A 63 14.06 -7.49 -0.90
N GLU A 64 13.94 -8.36 0.08
CA GLU A 64 14.98 -9.28 0.51
C GLU A 64 14.38 -10.66 0.84
N PRO A 65 15.14 -11.75 0.64
CA PRO A 65 14.69 -13.07 1.06
C PRO A 65 14.55 -13.10 2.58
N SER A 66 13.45 -13.69 3.06
CA SER A 66 13.20 -13.82 4.49
C SER A 66 14.10 -14.91 5.09
N PRO A 67 14.82 -14.65 6.19
CA PRO A 67 15.76 -15.59 6.77
C PRO A 67 15.09 -16.83 7.41
N GLU A 68 13.78 -16.75 7.69
CA GLU A 68 13.04 -17.79 8.41
C GLU A 68 12.32 -18.80 7.51
N ALA A 69 12.26 -18.58 6.20
CA ALA A 69 11.55 -19.45 5.27
C ALA A 69 12.25 -19.54 3.91
N THR A 70 12.55 -20.78 3.49
CA THR A 70 12.98 -21.08 2.13
C THR A 70 11.84 -20.68 1.18
N ALA A 71 12.07 -19.70 0.31
CA ALA A 71 11.12 -19.17 -0.70
C ALA A 71 10.05 -18.16 -0.21
N ALA A 72 10.39 -17.32 0.78
CA ALA A 72 9.62 -16.11 1.07
C ALA A 72 10.48 -14.85 0.95
N TYR A 73 9.83 -13.74 0.61
CA TYR A 73 10.41 -12.41 0.47
C TYR A 73 9.71 -11.43 1.40
N GLU A 74 10.41 -10.37 1.77
CA GLU A 74 9.86 -9.25 2.50
C GLU A 74 10.33 -7.93 1.90
N MET A 75 9.48 -6.92 1.94
CA MET A 75 9.88 -5.56 1.56
C MET A 75 10.85 -5.02 2.59
N ARG A 76 11.97 -4.48 2.13
CA ARG A 76 12.97 -3.91 3.03
C ARG A 76 12.39 -2.75 3.80
N ARG A 77 12.71 -2.69 5.09
CA ARG A 77 12.21 -1.64 6.00
C ARG A 77 12.40 -0.20 5.49
N PRO A 78 13.55 0.21 4.92
CA PRO A 78 13.71 1.56 4.39
C PRO A 78 12.77 1.89 3.23
N VAL A 79 12.47 0.89 2.38
CA VAL A 79 11.56 1.06 1.25
C VAL A 79 10.11 1.10 1.73
N ALA A 80 9.75 0.27 2.70
CA ALA A 80 8.45 0.36 3.34
C ALA A 80 8.23 1.72 4.03
N GLN A 81 9.25 2.30 4.67
CA GLN A 81 9.18 3.64 5.26
C GLN A 81 9.03 4.74 4.20
N LEU A 82 9.74 4.62 3.08
CA LEU A 82 9.60 5.54 1.95
C LEU A 82 8.19 5.48 1.35
N LEU A 83 7.67 4.27 1.08
CA LEU A 83 6.31 4.09 0.58
C LEU A 83 5.27 4.55 1.61
N ALA A 84 5.50 4.33 2.90
CA ALA A 84 4.64 4.89 3.94
C ALA A 84 4.59 6.42 3.84
N TYR A 85 5.74 7.09 3.73
CA TYR A 85 5.81 8.54 3.56
C TYR A 85 5.03 9.01 2.31
N LEU A 86 5.33 8.42 1.15
CA LEU A 86 4.70 8.79 -0.11
C LEU A 86 3.18 8.50 -0.11
N LEU A 87 2.75 7.31 0.33
CA LEU A 87 1.34 6.93 0.33
C LEU A 87 0.54 7.65 1.41
N HIS A 88 1.14 8.08 2.51
CA HIS A 88 0.46 8.95 3.48
C HIS A 88 0.29 10.37 2.93
N GLU A 89 1.22 10.88 2.10
CA GLU A 89 0.98 12.12 1.34
C GLU A 89 -0.15 11.96 0.31
N TYR A 90 -0.29 10.78 -0.33
CA TYR A 90 -1.43 10.49 -1.22
C TYR A 90 -2.75 10.23 -0.45
N ARG A 91 -2.69 9.81 0.81
CA ARG A 91 -3.86 9.63 1.71
C ARG A 91 -4.14 10.87 2.57
N LEU A 92 -3.97 12.07 2.03
CA LEU A 92 -4.48 13.30 2.63
C LEU A 92 -6.02 13.37 2.59
N THR A 93 -6.71 12.44 3.26
CA THR A 93 -7.69 12.90 4.24
C THR A 93 -6.87 13.20 5.49
N SER A 94 -6.41 14.45 5.62
CA SER A 94 -5.68 14.89 6.81
C SER A 94 -6.47 14.51 8.07
N VAL A 95 -5.80 14.41 9.22
CA VAL A 95 -6.50 14.16 10.48
C VAL A 95 -7.64 15.18 10.69
N GLU A 96 -7.47 16.41 10.21
CA GLU A 96 -8.54 17.41 10.21
C GLU A 96 -9.73 17.01 9.33
N VAL A 97 -9.50 16.42 8.17
CA VAL A 97 -10.56 15.91 7.29
C VAL A 97 -11.28 14.70 7.92
N ILE A 98 -10.55 13.80 8.60
CA ILE A 98 -11.16 12.69 9.36
C ILE A 98 -12.01 13.25 10.52
N GLN A 99 -11.51 14.26 11.24
CA GLN A 99 -12.27 14.93 12.30
C GLN A 99 -13.52 15.63 11.77
N ALA A 100 -13.45 16.24 10.58
CA ALA A 100 -14.61 16.83 9.93
C ALA A 100 -15.67 15.77 9.61
N TYR A 101 -15.29 14.63 9.03
CA TYR A 101 -16.21 13.52 8.77
C TYR A 101 -16.83 12.94 10.05
N LEU A 102 -16.03 12.75 11.10
CA LEU A 102 -16.53 12.30 12.41
C LEU A 102 -17.53 13.29 13.02
N SER A 103 -17.24 14.59 12.93
CA SER A 103 -18.11 15.65 13.45
C SER A 103 -19.44 15.69 12.71
N ASP A 104 -19.43 15.52 11.39
CA ASP A 104 -20.66 15.54 10.59
C ASP A 104 -21.50 14.27 10.81
N LEU A 105 -20.86 13.10 10.98
CA LEU A 105 -21.55 11.88 11.39
C LEU A 105 -22.21 12.02 12.76
N GLN A 106 -21.56 12.67 13.73
CA GLN A 106 -22.16 12.94 15.04
C GLN A 106 -23.39 13.85 14.94
N LYS A 107 -23.32 14.92 14.14
CA LYS A 107 -24.48 15.82 13.94
C LYS A 107 -25.66 15.09 13.33
N LEU A 108 -25.41 14.23 12.33
CA LEU A 108 -26.45 13.40 11.71
C LEU A 108 -27.07 12.43 12.72
N GLY A 109 -26.26 11.80 13.57
CA GLY A 109 -26.73 10.93 14.65
C GLY A 109 -27.64 11.65 15.65
N VAL A 110 -27.24 12.83 16.13
CA VAL A 110 -28.07 13.66 17.03
C VAL A 110 -29.37 14.10 16.36
N GLY A 111 -29.33 14.43 15.07
CA GLY A 111 -30.53 14.75 14.29
C GLY A 111 -31.51 13.59 14.17
N LEU A 112 -30.99 12.38 13.97
CA LEU A 112 -31.77 11.14 13.95
C LEU A 112 -32.41 10.85 15.31
N GLU A 113 -31.65 10.93 16.40
CA GLU A 113 -32.16 10.72 17.76
C GLU A 113 -33.28 11.71 18.10
N LYS A 114 -33.12 12.99 17.75
CA LYS A 114 -34.13 14.01 17.96
C LYS A 114 -35.40 13.75 17.15
N ALA A 115 -35.27 13.36 15.88
CA ALA A 115 -36.41 13.04 15.03
C ALA A 115 -37.18 11.80 15.52
N VAL A 116 -36.49 10.82 16.11
CA VAL A 116 -37.12 9.67 16.76
C VAL A 116 -37.87 10.09 18.03
N ALA A 117 -37.25 10.90 18.89
CA ALA A 117 -37.88 11.40 20.12
C ALA A 117 -39.12 12.29 19.84
N ASP A 118 -39.06 13.16 18.83
CA ASP A 118 -40.19 14.00 18.43
C ASP A 118 -41.35 13.17 17.83
N LYS A 119 -41.04 11.99 17.25
CA LYS A 119 -42.05 11.05 16.74
C LYS A 119 -42.72 10.27 17.88
N ASP A 120 -41.97 9.89 18.91
CA ASP A 120 -42.49 9.15 20.08
C ASP A 120 -43.25 10.05 21.07
N GLY A 121 -42.98 11.36 21.09
CA GLY A 121 -43.68 12.35 21.91
C GLY A 121 -44.99 12.89 21.31
N ALA A 122 -45.36 12.48 20.09
CA ALA A 122 -46.57 12.91 19.39
C ALA A 122 -47.73 11.88 19.47
N GLY A 123 -47.66 10.94 20.42
CA GLY A 123 -48.69 9.93 20.70
C GLY A 123 -49.53 10.23 21.94
#